data_AF-A0A3C1D9Q5-F1
#
_entry.id   AF-A0A3C1D9Q5-F1
#
_cell.length_a   1.000
_cell.length_b   1.000
_cell.length_c   1.000
_cell.angle_alpha   90.00
_cell.angle_beta   90.00
_cell.angle_gamma   90.00
#
_symmetry.space_group_name_H-M   'P 1'
#
loop_
_entity.id
_entity.type
_entity.pdbx_description
1 polymer ?
#
loop_
_entity_poly.entity_id
_entity_poly.type
_entity_poly.pdbx_seq_one_letter_code
_entity_poly.pdbx_strand_id
1 'polypeptide(L)'
;MEAFQEARASRQKRSPLEVGLRTGGLIVAIVICVLLMRHFNPDQMLILLFPVLIIGILFTVHTVRSNPKNKADTKDEHETCMPILDRYSEKRDVKRLMRDYDEWWEGEHSNYTRMHFAAKVIDILQDHKKYEKALRVLYQVAELPLKGRDHYDFDKYLTKVEPILKEGLEKQRKSQHQSA
;
A
#
# COMPACT_ATOMS: atom_id res chain seq x y z
N MET A 1 -13.76 2.12 -18.62
CA MET A 1 -14.54 2.50 -17.42
C MET A 1 -15.23 1.30 -16.79
N GLU A 2 -15.89 0.42 -17.57
CA GLU A 2 -16.51 -0.81 -17.06
C GLU A 2 -15.51 -1.82 -16.49
N ALA A 3 -14.39 -2.06 -17.18
CA ALA A 3 -13.34 -2.98 -16.71
C ALA A 3 -12.78 -2.67 -15.30
N PHE A 4 -12.76 -1.38 -14.91
CA PHE A 4 -12.29 -0.94 -13.58
C PHE A 4 -13.32 -1.25 -12.50
N GLN A 5 -14.61 -1.04 -12.78
CA GLN A 5 -15.67 -1.40 -11.84
C GLN A 5 -15.83 -2.91 -11.72
N GLU A 6 -15.64 -3.65 -12.82
CA GLU A 6 -15.74 -5.10 -12.87
C GLU A 6 -14.57 -5.79 -12.14
N ALA A 7 -13.34 -5.25 -12.27
CA ALA A 7 -12.18 -5.67 -11.49
C ALA A 7 -12.33 -5.37 -10.00
N ARG A 8 -12.97 -4.26 -9.63
CA ARG A 8 -13.26 -3.90 -8.23
C ARG A 8 -14.35 -4.79 -7.61
N ALA A 9 -15.42 -5.06 -8.37
CA ALA A 9 -16.55 -5.88 -7.93
C ALA A 9 -16.18 -7.36 -7.74
N SER A 10 -15.29 -7.89 -8.58
CA SER A 10 -14.78 -9.27 -8.45
C SER A 10 -13.83 -9.47 -7.25
N ARG A 11 -13.10 -8.41 -6.83
CA ARG A 11 -12.14 -8.46 -5.71
C ARG A 11 -12.77 -8.35 -4.31
N GLN A 12 -14.03 -7.92 -4.20
CA GLN A 12 -14.67 -7.62 -2.91
C GLN A 12 -15.26 -8.84 -2.16
N LYS A 13 -15.28 -10.03 -2.79
CA LYS A 13 -15.81 -11.26 -2.17
C LYS A 13 -14.79 -11.88 -1.20
N ARG A 14 -14.77 -11.41 0.06
CA ARG A 14 -14.06 -12.09 1.17
C ARG A 14 -14.78 -13.41 1.51
N SER A 15 -14.02 -14.45 1.83
CA SER A 15 -14.58 -15.73 2.27
C SER A 15 -15.14 -15.61 3.70
N PRO A 16 -16.34 -16.15 3.98
CA PRO A 16 -17.00 -16.02 5.29
C PRO A 16 -16.23 -16.73 6.43
N LEU A 17 -15.30 -17.63 6.10
CA LEU A 17 -14.48 -18.38 7.05
C LEU A 17 -13.41 -17.52 7.76
N GLU A 18 -12.80 -16.53 7.09
CA GLU A 18 -11.81 -15.64 7.72
C GLU A 18 -12.46 -14.68 8.73
N VAL A 19 -13.72 -14.30 8.49
CA VAL A 19 -14.51 -13.46 9.39
C VAL A 19 -14.93 -14.26 10.63
N GLY A 20 -15.34 -15.52 10.46
CA GLY A 20 -15.69 -16.42 11.56
C GLY A 20 -14.54 -16.67 12.54
N LEU A 21 -13.33 -16.94 12.03
CA LEU A 21 -12.16 -17.24 12.88
C LEU A 21 -11.71 -16.03 13.72
N ARG A 22 -11.74 -14.83 13.14
CA ARG A 22 -11.40 -13.58 13.84
C ARG A 22 -12.42 -13.21 14.92
N THR A 23 -13.69 -13.51 14.68
CA THR A 23 -14.78 -13.19 15.63
C THR A 23 -14.76 -14.17 16.81
N GLY A 24 -14.48 -15.46 16.57
CA GLY A 24 -14.34 -16.46 17.63
C GLY A 24 -13.19 -16.19 18.61
N GLY A 25 -12.01 -15.80 18.10
CA GLY A 25 -10.87 -15.46 18.96
C GLY A 25 -11.12 -14.25 19.87
N LEU A 26 -11.89 -13.26 19.38
CA LEU A 26 -12.25 -12.06 20.13
C LEU A 26 -13.21 -12.39 21.29
N ILE A 27 -14.17 -13.28 21.07
CA ILE A 27 -15.10 -13.74 22.10
C ILE A 27 -14.37 -14.49 23.22
N VAL A 28 -13.44 -15.39 22.87
CA VAL A 28 -12.65 -16.13 23.87
C VAL A 28 -11.79 -15.18 24.71
N ALA A 29 -11.16 -14.19 24.09
CA ALA A 29 -10.37 -13.17 24.81
C ALA A 29 -11.24 -12.35 25.78
N ILE A 30 -12.45 -11.97 25.38
CA ILE A 30 -13.39 -11.23 26.24
C ILE A 30 -13.81 -12.09 27.44
N VAL A 31 -14.15 -13.36 27.23
CA VAL A 31 -14.54 -14.28 28.32
C VAL A 31 -13.42 -14.46 29.34
N ILE A 32 -12.18 -14.61 28.88
CA ILE A 32 -11.01 -14.71 29.76
C ILE A 32 -10.82 -13.41 30.56
N CYS A 33 -10.94 -12.24 29.93
CA CYS A 33 -10.87 -10.95 30.62
C CYS A 33 -11.95 -10.79 31.69
N VAL A 34 -13.19 -11.23 31.42
CA VAL A 34 -14.30 -11.18 32.39
C VAL A 34 -14.07 -12.13 33.57
N LEU A 35 -13.56 -13.34 33.32
CA LEU A 35 -13.22 -14.30 34.38
C LEU A 35 -12.07 -13.79 35.25
N LEU A 36 -11.07 -13.16 34.64
CA LEU A 36 -9.94 -12.54 35.32
C LEU A 36 -10.38 -11.35 36.20
N MET A 37 -11.29 -10.49 35.72
CA MET A 37 -11.87 -9.39 36.51
C MET A 37 -12.64 -9.87 37.75
N ARG A 38 -13.15 -11.12 37.75
CA ARG A 38 -13.89 -11.68 38.89
C ARG A 38 -13.00 -12.19 40.01
N HIS A 39 -11.73 -12.48 39.75
CA HIS A 39 -10.82 -13.12 40.72
C HIS A 39 -9.71 -12.20 41.23
N PHE A 40 -9.48 -11.04 40.60
CA PHE A 40 -8.36 -10.17 40.92
C PHE A 40 -8.81 -8.73 41.16
N ASN A 41 -8.15 -8.06 42.09
CA ASN A 41 -8.31 -6.63 42.30
C ASN A 41 -7.84 -5.85 41.06
N PRO A 42 -8.44 -4.70 40.74
CA PRO A 42 -8.13 -3.93 39.52
C PRO A 42 -6.65 -3.55 39.39
N ASP A 43 -5.96 -3.31 40.51
CA ASP A 43 -4.53 -3.01 40.52
C ASP A 43 -3.67 -4.23 40.13
N GLN A 44 -4.06 -5.43 40.55
CA GLN A 44 -3.36 -6.68 40.18
C GLN A 44 -3.63 -7.06 38.72
N MET A 45 -4.84 -6.82 38.22
CA MET A 45 -5.19 -6.98 36.81
C MET A 45 -4.34 -6.10 35.91
N LEU A 46 -4.15 -4.83 36.28
CA LEU A 46 -3.35 -3.87 35.52
C LEU A 46 -1.88 -4.30 35.44
N ILE A 47 -1.31 -4.76 36.57
CA ILE A 47 0.08 -5.23 36.63
C ILE A 47 0.31 -6.49 35.76
N LEU A 48 -0.70 -7.35 35.62
CA LEU A 48 -0.62 -8.59 34.83
C LEU A 48 -0.88 -8.36 33.32
N LEU A 49 -1.84 -7.50 32.98
CA LEU A 49 -2.21 -7.21 31.59
C LEU A 49 -1.19 -6.32 30.89
N PHE A 50 -0.57 -5.38 31.60
CA PHE A 50 0.39 -4.44 31.01
C PHE A 50 1.60 -5.13 30.32
N PRO A 51 2.32 -6.08 30.96
CA PRO A 51 3.42 -6.78 30.32
C PRO A 51 2.96 -7.71 29.19
N VAL A 52 1.79 -8.36 29.31
CA VAL A 52 1.23 -9.21 28.24
C VAL A 52 0.88 -8.38 27.00
N LEU A 53 0.33 -7.18 27.19
CA LEU A 53 -0.01 -6.27 26.12
C LEU A 53 1.25 -5.71 25.45
N ILE A 54 2.28 -5.37 26.21
CA ILE A 54 3.60 -4.97 25.68
C ILE A 54 4.25 -6.10 24.89
N ILE A 55 4.29 -7.33 25.43
CA ILE A 55 4.85 -8.49 24.74
C ILE A 55 4.06 -8.78 23.47
N GLY A 56 2.73 -8.68 23.49
CA GLY A 56 1.88 -8.84 22.33
C GLY A 56 2.17 -7.81 21.23
N ILE A 57 2.36 -6.54 21.59
CA ILE A 57 2.76 -5.47 20.66
C ILE A 57 4.17 -5.73 20.10
N LEU A 58 5.14 -6.06 20.95
CA LEU A 58 6.51 -6.34 20.52
C LEU A 58 6.57 -7.57 19.60
N PHE A 59 5.81 -8.62 19.91
CA PHE A 59 5.76 -9.83 19.10
C PHE A 59 5.09 -9.58 17.75
N THR A 60 4.00 -8.81 17.70
CA THR A 60 3.36 -8.44 16.43
C THR A 60 4.29 -7.57 15.58
N VAL A 61 4.96 -6.58 16.17
CA VAL A 61 5.96 -5.75 15.47
C VAL A 61 7.12 -6.61 14.97
N HIS A 62 7.66 -7.50 15.80
CA HIS A 62 8.76 -8.38 15.42
C HIS A 62 8.36 -9.37 14.32
N THR A 63 7.17 -9.98 14.40
CA THR A 63 6.69 -10.93 13.39
C THR A 63 6.42 -10.25 12.05
N VAL A 64 5.91 -9.01 12.06
CA VAL A 64 5.74 -8.21 10.83
C VAL A 64 7.08 -7.80 10.22
N ARG A 65 8.07 -7.45 11.06
CA ARG A 65 9.40 -6.99 10.61
C ARG A 65 10.33 -8.14 10.21
N SER A 66 10.12 -9.32 10.77
CA SER A 66 10.94 -10.52 10.54
C SER A 66 10.37 -11.43 9.46
N ASN A 67 9.25 -11.07 8.83
CA ASN A 67 8.69 -11.83 7.73
C ASN A 67 9.69 -11.85 6.54
N PRO A 68 10.23 -13.03 6.15
CA PRO A 68 11.30 -13.13 5.17
C PRO A 68 10.90 -12.61 3.78
N LYS A 69 9.60 -12.63 3.43
CA LYS A 69 9.07 -11.99 2.22
C LYS A 69 9.35 -10.49 2.20
N ASN A 70 9.03 -9.79 3.28
CA ASN A 70 9.25 -8.34 3.39
C ASN A 70 10.74 -7.99 3.24
N LYS A 71 11.65 -8.79 3.80
CA LYS A 71 13.10 -8.57 3.66
C LYS A 71 13.61 -8.79 2.24
N ALA A 72 13.08 -9.77 1.52
CA ALA A 72 13.45 -10.02 0.12
C ALA A 72 12.92 -8.90 -0.79
N ASP A 73 11.68 -8.47 -0.60
CA ASP A 73 11.07 -7.38 -1.37
C ASP A 73 11.76 -6.03 -1.10
N THR A 74 12.10 -5.72 0.16
CA THR A 74 12.85 -4.49 0.50
C THR A 74 14.26 -4.50 -0.09
N LYS A 75 14.89 -5.67 -0.19
CA LYS A 75 16.21 -5.82 -0.81
C LYS A 75 16.14 -5.63 -2.32
N ASP A 76 15.17 -6.25 -2.99
CA ASP A 76 14.92 -6.11 -4.42
C ASP A 76 14.59 -4.66 -4.81
N GLU A 77 13.76 -3.98 -4.01
CA GLU A 77 13.46 -2.55 -4.18
C GLU A 77 14.73 -1.69 -4.06
N HIS A 78 15.57 -1.97 -3.07
CA HIS A 78 16.81 -1.22 -2.87
C HIS A 78 17.83 -1.44 -3.99
N GLU A 79 17.94 -2.67 -4.51
CA GLU A 79 18.90 -3.02 -5.55
C GLU A 79 18.48 -2.53 -6.95
N THR A 80 17.18 -2.46 -7.23
CA THR A 80 16.69 -2.22 -8.60
C THR A 80 16.02 -0.85 -8.78
N CYS A 81 15.26 -0.35 -7.81
CA CYS A 81 14.54 0.92 -7.91
C CYS A 81 15.41 2.13 -7.55
N MET A 82 16.21 2.02 -6.47
CA MET A 82 17.02 3.14 -5.96
C MET A 82 18.00 3.69 -7.01
N PRO A 83 18.72 2.88 -7.81
CA PRO A 83 19.60 3.42 -8.84
C PRO A 83 18.87 4.29 -9.87
N ILE A 84 17.60 4.00 -10.17
CA ILE A 84 16.78 4.80 -11.09
C ILE A 84 16.38 6.11 -10.42
N LEU A 85 15.93 6.05 -9.17
CA LEU A 85 15.54 7.23 -8.39
C LEU A 85 16.73 8.16 -8.11
N ASP A 86 17.90 7.61 -7.81
CA ASP A 86 19.13 8.37 -7.56
C ASP A 86 19.56 9.12 -8.82
N ARG A 87 19.59 8.44 -9.98
CA ARG A 87 19.86 9.10 -11.27
C ARG A 87 18.86 10.20 -11.60
N TYR A 88 17.58 9.98 -11.29
CA TYR A 88 16.57 11.04 -11.42
C TYR A 88 16.82 12.17 -10.43
N SER A 89 17.20 11.90 -9.19
CA SER A 89 17.46 12.91 -8.16
C SER A 89 18.59 13.86 -8.57
N GLU A 90 19.64 13.33 -9.20
CA GLU A 90 20.79 14.08 -9.71
C GLU A 90 20.42 14.96 -10.91
N LYS A 91 19.73 14.39 -11.90
CA LYS A 91 19.53 15.03 -13.21
C LYS A 91 18.17 15.71 -13.37
N ARG A 92 17.21 15.38 -12.50
CA ARG A 92 15.80 15.78 -12.56
C ARG A 92 15.14 15.52 -13.93
N ASP A 93 15.63 14.52 -14.65
CA ASP A 93 15.17 14.19 -16.01
C ASP A 93 14.00 13.20 -15.96
N VAL A 94 12.78 13.74 -16.07
CA VAL A 94 11.53 12.96 -16.08
C VAL A 94 11.41 12.08 -17.33
N LYS A 95 11.98 12.48 -18.48
CA LYS A 95 11.88 11.67 -19.70
C LYS A 95 12.72 10.41 -19.56
N ARG A 96 13.92 10.54 -19.01
CA ARG A 96 14.79 9.42 -18.68
C ARG A 96 14.18 8.55 -17.59
N LEU A 97 13.65 9.14 -16.51
CA LEU A 97 12.96 8.39 -15.46
C LEU A 97 11.87 7.47 -16.02
N MET A 98 11.01 8.00 -16.91
CA MET A 98 9.93 7.21 -17.49
C MET A 98 10.43 6.06 -18.36
N ARG A 99 11.49 6.27 -19.16
CA ARG A 99 12.08 5.20 -19.96
C ARG A 99 12.67 4.11 -19.08
N ASP A 100 13.46 4.51 -18.08
CA ASP A 100 14.09 3.58 -17.14
C ASP A 100 13.01 2.83 -16.33
N TYR A 101 11.89 3.48 -15.98
CA TYR A 101 10.73 2.86 -15.33
C TYR A 101 10.00 1.86 -16.24
N ASP A 102 9.72 2.22 -17.49
CA ASP A 102 9.01 1.35 -18.44
C ASP A 102 9.83 0.06 -18.70
N GLU A 103 11.14 0.19 -18.89
CA GLU A 103 12.07 -0.95 -19.03
C GLU A 103 12.13 -1.80 -17.76
N TRP A 104 12.23 -1.16 -16.58
CA TRP A 104 12.21 -1.85 -15.30
C TRP A 104 10.89 -2.59 -15.06
N TRP A 105 9.75 -2.01 -15.45
CA TRP A 105 8.43 -2.60 -15.19
C TRP A 105 8.24 -3.96 -15.86
N GLU A 106 8.81 -4.14 -17.05
CA GLU A 106 8.78 -5.39 -17.81
C GLU A 106 9.62 -6.51 -17.16
N GLY A 107 10.55 -6.15 -16.26
CA GLY A 107 11.39 -7.08 -15.53
C GLY A 107 10.64 -7.98 -14.53
N GLU A 108 11.32 -9.02 -14.06
CA GLU A 108 10.80 -9.94 -13.05
C GLU A 108 10.85 -9.30 -11.66
N HIS A 109 9.78 -8.59 -11.29
CA HIS A 109 9.63 -7.95 -9.98
C HIS A 109 8.35 -8.41 -9.29
N SER A 110 8.38 -8.43 -7.97
CA SER A 110 7.17 -8.73 -7.19
C SER A 110 6.12 -7.62 -7.37
N ASN A 111 4.84 -7.98 -7.28
CA ASN A 111 3.76 -6.99 -7.38
C ASN A 111 3.85 -5.92 -6.28
N TYR A 112 4.40 -6.29 -5.11
CA TYR A 112 4.67 -5.36 -4.01
C TYR A 112 5.70 -4.31 -4.43
N THR A 113 6.86 -4.74 -4.93
CA THR A 113 7.93 -3.84 -5.39
C THR A 113 7.43 -2.92 -6.52
N ARG A 114 6.71 -3.48 -7.49
CA ARG A 114 6.09 -2.72 -8.60
C ARG A 114 5.16 -1.62 -8.10
N MET A 115 4.31 -1.93 -7.13
CA MET A 115 3.39 -0.96 -6.52
C MET A 115 4.15 0.16 -5.79
N HIS A 116 5.14 -0.18 -4.97
CA HIS A 116 5.91 0.78 -4.19
C HIS A 116 6.72 1.72 -5.07
N PHE A 117 7.39 1.19 -6.11
CA PHE A 117 8.15 2.02 -7.04
C PHE A 117 7.23 2.91 -7.88
N ALA A 118 6.12 2.37 -8.39
CA ALA A 118 5.15 3.15 -9.14
C ALA A 118 4.57 4.32 -8.33
N ALA A 119 4.31 4.14 -7.02
CA ALA A 119 3.89 5.23 -6.15
C ALA A 119 4.91 6.38 -6.09
N LYS A 120 6.21 6.06 -6.01
CA LYS A 120 7.29 7.08 -6.06
C LYS A 120 7.34 7.80 -7.41
N VAL A 121 7.18 7.06 -8.51
CA VAL A 121 7.16 7.64 -9.86
C VAL A 121 5.94 8.54 -10.05
N ILE A 122 4.77 8.16 -9.54
CA ILE A 122 3.55 8.98 -9.57
C ILE A 122 3.76 10.30 -8.82
N ASP A 123 4.33 10.26 -7.62
CA ASP A 123 4.62 11.46 -6.83
C ASP A 123 5.54 12.42 -7.61
N ILE A 124 6.62 11.89 -8.21
CA ILE A 124 7.54 12.66 -9.07
C ILE A 124 6.81 13.27 -10.26
N LEU A 125 5.99 12.49 -10.97
CA LEU A 125 5.25 12.98 -12.12
C LEU A 125 4.23 14.06 -11.75
N GLN A 126 3.61 13.93 -10.58
CA GLN A 126 2.70 14.93 -10.03
C GLN A 126 3.42 16.25 -9.76
N ASP A 127 4.61 16.22 -9.16
CA ASP A 127 5.44 17.40 -8.90
C ASP A 127 5.80 18.14 -10.20
N HIS A 128 6.07 17.38 -11.27
CA HIS A 128 6.35 17.91 -12.60
C HIS A 128 5.11 18.23 -13.43
N LYS A 129 3.90 18.18 -12.84
CA LYS A 129 2.60 18.42 -13.49
C LYS A 129 2.40 17.53 -14.74
N LYS A 130 2.95 16.32 -14.74
CA LYS A 130 2.77 15.31 -15.79
C LYS A 130 1.60 14.38 -15.46
N TYR A 131 0.44 14.96 -15.19
CA TYR A 131 -0.73 14.26 -14.66
C TYR A 131 -1.21 13.09 -15.53
N GLU A 132 -1.17 13.24 -16.85
CA GLU A 132 -1.56 12.17 -17.78
C GLU A 132 -0.64 10.95 -17.69
N LYS A 133 0.68 11.17 -17.56
CA LYS A 133 1.64 10.08 -17.35
C LYS A 133 1.47 9.44 -15.97
N ALA A 134 1.22 10.26 -14.95
CA ALA A 134 0.96 9.76 -13.60
C ALA A 134 -0.29 8.87 -13.55
N LEU A 135 -1.37 9.26 -14.25
CA LEU A 135 -2.58 8.44 -14.37
C LEU A 135 -2.32 7.11 -15.08
N ARG A 136 -1.48 7.11 -16.14
CA ARG A 136 -1.10 5.88 -16.84
C ARG A 136 -0.42 4.89 -15.90
N VAL A 137 0.59 5.36 -15.16
CA VAL A 137 1.33 4.55 -14.17
C VAL A 137 0.38 4.04 -13.08
N LEU A 138 -0.52 4.90 -12.58
CA LEU A 138 -1.52 4.53 -11.58
C LEU A 138 -2.42 3.38 -12.06
N TYR A 139 -2.89 3.43 -13.31
CA TYR A 139 -3.75 2.38 -13.87
C TYR A 139 -3.00 1.09 -14.17
N GLN A 140 -1.74 1.18 -14.58
CA GLN A 140 -0.87 0.02 -14.79
C GLN A 140 -0.71 -0.83 -13.52
N VAL A 141 -0.63 -0.19 -12.35
CA VAL A 141 -0.58 -0.89 -11.06
C VAL A 141 -1.95 -1.46 -10.66
N ALA A 142 -3.05 -0.79 -11.01
CA ALA A 142 -4.41 -1.27 -10.70
C ALA A 142 -4.73 -2.63 -11.36
N GLU A 143 -4.12 -2.88 -12.52
CA GLU A 143 -4.22 -4.14 -13.26
C GLU A 143 -3.45 -5.29 -12.61
N LEU A 144 -2.53 -5.03 -11.68
CA LEU A 144 -1.78 -6.09 -11.00
C LEU A 144 -2.70 -6.97 -10.14
N PRO A 145 -2.48 -8.31 -10.14
CA PRO A 145 -3.18 -9.22 -9.24
C PRO A 145 -2.57 -9.13 -7.83
N LEU A 146 -2.94 -8.08 -7.09
CA LEU A 146 -2.58 -7.92 -5.68
C LEU A 146 -3.42 -8.85 -4.79
N LYS A 147 -2.80 -9.43 -3.75
CA LYS A 147 -3.46 -10.34 -2.79
C LYS A 147 -3.24 -9.85 -1.36
N GLY A 148 -4.21 -10.09 -0.49
CA GLY A 148 -4.05 -9.86 0.95
C GLY A 148 -3.94 -8.38 1.35
N ARG A 149 -2.93 -8.03 2.17
CA ARG A 149 -2.75 -6.69 2.74
C ARG A 149 -2.38 -5.65 1.66
N ASP A 150 -1.54 -6.04 0.71
CA ASP A 150 -1.04 -5.16 -0.36
C ASP A 150 -2.18 -4.61 -1.24
N HIS A 151 -3.24 -5.40 -1.42
CA HIS A 151 -4.45 -4.96 -2.11
C HIS A 151 -5.16 -3.81 -1.40
N TYR A 152 -5.27 -3.86 -0.06
CA TYR A 152 -5.99 -2.84 0.72
C TYR A 152 -5.23 -1.52 0.75
N ASP A 153 -3.90 -1.59 0.90
CA ASP A 153 -3.06 -0.39 0.96
C ASP A 153 -3.04 0.35 -0.39
N PHE A 154 -3.04 -0.40 -1.50
CA PHE A 154 -3.10 0.22 -2.83
C PHE A 154 -4.46 0.81 -3.17
N ASP A 155 -5.57 0.12 -2.88
CA ASP A 155 -6.91 0.66 -3.13
C ASP A 155 -7.14 1.99 -2.39
N LYS A 156 -6.58 2.09 -1.17
CA LYS A 156 -6.59 3.34 -0.40
C LYS A 156 -5.75 4.43 -1.06
N TYR A 157 -4.56 4.08 -1.56
CA TYR A 157 -3.70 5.00 -2.32
C TYR A 157 -4.39 5.49 -3.60
N LEU A 158 -4.95 4.58 -4.41
CA LEU A 158 -5.74 4.88 -5.61
C LEU A 158 -6.86 5.89 -5.33
N THR A 159 -7.68 5.61 -4.32
CA THR A 159 -8.83 6.44 -3.95
C THR A 159 -8.40 7.86 -3.57
N LYS A 160 -7.20 8.02 -3.00
CA LYS A 160 -6.66 9.32 -2.62
C LYS A 160 -6.03 10.06 -3.81
N VAL A 161 -5.27 9.37 -4.65
CA VAL A 161 -4.39 9.99 -5.65
C VAL A 161 -5.10 10.21 -6.99
N GLU A 162 -5.96 9.28 -7.43
CA GLU A 162 -6.70 9.40 -8.68
C GLU A 162 -7.48 10.72 -8.83
N PRO A 163 -8.28 11.19 -7.85
CA PRO A 163 -9.01 12.45 -7.99
C PRO A 163 -8.09 13.65 -8.13
N ILE A 164 -6.96 13.67 -7.41
CA ILE A 164 -5.97 14.76 -7.46
C ILE A 164 -5.35 14.85 -8.86
N LEU A 165 -4.96 13.70 -9.43
CA LEU A 165 -4.37 13.67 -10.76
C LEU A 165 -5.38 14.07 -11.85
N LYS A 166 -6.64 13.63 -11.74
CA LYS A 166 -7.71 14.03 -12.67
C LYS A 166 -7.99 15.53 -12.61
N GLU A 167 -8.14 16.08 -11.40
CA GLU A 167 -8.36 17.51 -11.22
C GLU A 167 -7.18 18.33 -11.77
N GLY A 168 -5.94 17.90 -11.50
CA GLY A 168 -4.73 18.52 -12.05
C GLY A 168 -4.70 18.53 -13.58
N LEU A 169 -5.06 17.40 -14.20
CA LEU A 169 -5.14 17.28 -15.65
C LEU A 169 -6.23 18.18 -16.25
N GLU A 170 -7.41 18.25 -15.64
CA GLU A 170 -8.49 19.13 -16.08
C GLU A 170 -8.10 20.61 -16.01
N LYS A 171 -7.47 21.04 -14.90
CA LYS A 171 -6.95 22.40 -14.74
C LYS A 171 -5.92 22.73 -15.82
N GLN A 172 -5.02 21.79 -16.12
CA GLN A 172 -4.01 21.96 -17.17
C GLN A 172 -4.65 22.07 -18.57
N ARG A 173 -5.67 21.28 -18.87
CA ARG A 173 -6.39 21.36 -20.16
C ARG A 173 -7.12 22.69 -20.33
N LYS A 174 -7.76 23.18 -19.26
CA LYS A 174 -8.46 24.48 -19.26
C LYS A 174 -7.49 25.66 -19.47
N SER A 175 -6.32 25.64 -18.83
CA SER A 175 -5.33 26.71 -19.01
C SER A 175 -4.70 26.73 -20.40
N GLN A 176 -4.52 25.55 -21.02
CA GLN A 176 -4.05 25.45 -22.41
C GLN A 176 -5.08 25.97 -23.42
N HIS A 177 -6.39 25.76 -23.19
CA HIS A 177 -7.45 26.27 -24.06
C HIS A 177 -7.71 27.77 -23.92
N GLN A 178 -7.30 28.40 -22.81
CA GLN A 178 -7.42 29.85 -22.60
C GLN A 178 -6.24 30.65 -23.16
N SER A 179 -5.14 29.97 -23.53
CA SER A 179 -3.93 30.59 -24.07
C SER A 179 -3.79 30.41 -25.59
N ALA A 180 -4.80 29.80 -26.23
CA ALA A 180 -4.94 29.58 -27.67
C ALA A 180 -6.09 30.43 -28.21
#